data_AF-A0A6I4VD74-F1
#
_entry.id   AF-A0A6I4VD74-F1
#
_cell.length_a   1.000
_cell.length_b   1.000
_cell.length_c   1.000
_cell.angle_alpha   90.00
_cell.angle_beta   90.00
_cell.angle_gamma   90.00
#
_symmetry.space_group_name_H-M   'P 1'
#
loop_
_entity.id
_entity.type
_entity.pdbx_description
1 polymer ?
#
loop_
_entity_poly.entity_id
_entity_poly.type
_entity_poly.pdbx_seq_one_letter_code
_entity_poly.pdbx_strand_id
1 'polypeptide(L)'
;MLLLLLLALSLMLGAKSISFHDVTQALLTRCSSADCIIVRDARLSRTLAGLLACVGLGAAGALMQSLTRNPLADPGILGINARASFAVVLGIALFGADSPADWLGFAFSGALLLARSLNGLSMGGEMATALGTRVARTQLIGLLAIALLSGAATAAVGPIAFVGLMTPHLARWLFGNDHRWILLGTILIKPCLLLAADILGRALVPGELRVSIVTAILGAPMLIVLVRRKIGRGAV
;
A
#
# COMPACT_ATOMS: atom_id res chain seq x y z
N MET A 1 -7.62 -6.58 -17.59
CA MET A 1 -7.21 -5.73 -18.73
C MET A 1 -6.66 -4.38 -18.28
N LEU A 2 -7.37 -3.60 -17.45
CA LEU A 2 -6.89 -2.29 -16.97
C LEU A 2 -5.49 -2.34 -16.33
N LEU A 3 -5.22 -3.29 -15.43
CA LEU A 3 -3.91 -3.41 -14.77
C LEU A 3 -2.78 -3.66 -15.78
N LEU A 4 -3.00 -4.52 -16.78
CA LEU A 4 -2.00 -4.79 -17.82
C LEU A 4 -1.71 -3.54 -18.66
N LEU A 5 -2.74 -2.77 -18.97
CA LEU A 5 -2.59 -1.50 -19.68
C LEU A 5 -1.80 -0.48 -18.84
N LEU A 6 -2.09 -0.36 -17.54
CA LEU A 6 -1.34 0.52 -16.64
C LEU A 6 0.11 0.06 -16.44
N LEU A 7 0.37 -1.24 -16.44
CA LEU A 7 1.74 -1.79 -16.40
C LEU A 7 2.52 -1.40 -17.66
N ALA A 8 1.95 -1.62 -18.85
CA ALA A 8 2.56 -1.21 -20.10
C ALA A 8 2.83 0.30 -20.13
N LEU A 9 1.84 1.09 -19.69
CA LEU A 9 1.92 2.55 -19.66
C LEU A 9 2.97 3.06 -18.66
N SER A 10 3.10 2.44 -17.49
CA SER A 10 4.12 2.76 -16.46
C SER A 10 5.55 2.48 -16.95
N LEU A 11 5.74 1.49 -17.82
CA LEU A 11 7.04 1.19 -18.44
C LEU A 11 7.37 2.15 -19.57
N MET A 12 6.38 2.54 -20.38
CA MET A 12 6.59 3.40 -21.55
C MET A 12 6.69 4.89 -21.19
N LEU A 13 5.84 5.36 -20.25
CA LEU A 13 5.79 6.75 -19.82
C LEU A 13 6.73 7.02 -18.64
N GLY A 14 7.52 8.08 -18.79
CA GLY A 14 8.38 8.66 -17.76
C GLY A 14 8.93 10.01 -18.23
N ALA A 15 9.96 10.53 -17.58
CA ALA A 15 10.58 11.82 -17.94
C ALA A 15 11.02 11.89 -19.42
N LYS A 16 11.35 10.74 -20.02
CA LYS A 16 11.53 10.53 -21.46
C LYS A 16 10.59 9.44 -21.92
N SER A 17 9.84 9.66 -23.00
CA SER A 17 9.06 8.61 -23.66
C SER A 17 10.00 7.59 -24.29
N ILE A 18 9.88 6.32 -23.90
CA ILE A 18 10.73 5.25 -24.41
C ILE A 18 9.94 4.45 -25.45
N SER A 19 10.61 4.03 -26.53
CA SER A 19 10.00 3.23 -27.58
C SER A 19 9.54 1.87 -27.08
N PHE A 20 8.46 1.35 -27.66
CA PHE A 20 7.97 0.01 -27.36
C PHE A 20 9.04 -1.07 -27.56
N HIS A 21 9.93 -0.90 -28.54
CA HIS A 21 11.02 -1.83 -28.82
C HIS A 21 12.02 -1.95 -27.66
N ASP A 22 12.39 -0.85 -27.01
CA ASP A 22 13.33 -0.88 -25.88
C ASP A 22 12.68 -1.50 -24.64
N VAL A 23 11.35 -1.36 -24.49
CA VAL A 23 10.59 -2.01 -23.41
C VAL A 23 10.53 -3.52 -23.60
N THR A 24 10.29 -4.02 -24.81
CA THR A 24 10.29 -5.47 -25.06
C THR A 24 11.68 -6.06 -24.93
N GLN A 25 12.74 -5.34 -25.35
CA GLN A 25 14.11 -5.76 -25.10
C GLN A 25 14.45 -5.82 -23.61
N ALA A 26 14.03 -4.82 -22.83
CA ALA A 26 14.25 -4.82 -21.38
C ALA A 26 13.61 -6.03 -20.67
N LEU A 27 12.48 -6.51 -21.20
CA LEU A 27 11.74 -7.65 -20.66
C LEU A 27 12.27 -9.01 -21.14
N LEU A 28 12.60 -9.14 -22.42
CA LEU A 28 12.83 -10.45 -23.07
C LEU A 28 14.30 -10.74 -23.40
N THR A 29 15.13 -9.72 -23.56
CA THR A 29 16.53 -9.86 -23.99
C THR A 29 17.51 -9.16 -23.05
N ARG A 30 18.81 -9.22 -23.37
CA ARG A 30 19.84 -8.45 -22.65
C ARG A 30 19.85 -7.02 -23.19
N CYS A 31 19.99 -6.05 -22.29
CA CYS A 31 20.03 -4.65 -22.65
C CYS A 31 21.37 -4.27 -23.29
N SER A 32 21.31 -3.59 -24.43
CA SER A 32 22.46 -2.97 -25.10
C SER A 32 22.42 -1.44 -25.10
N SER A 33 21.23 -0.84 -24.96
CA SER A 33 21.02 0.61 -24.93
C SER A 33 20.81 1.14 -23.51
N ALA A 34 21.19 2.40 -23.26
CA ALA A 34 20.96 3.07 -21.98
C ALA A 34 19.47 3.15 -21.62
N ASP A 35 18.60 3.38 -22.62
CA ASP A 35 17.15 3.43 -22.43
C ASP A 35 16.60 2.07 -21.94
N CYS A 36 17.11 0.94 -22.44
CA CYS A 36 16.75 -0.41 -21.95
C CYS A 36 17.16 -0.63 -20.49
N ILE A 37 18.38 -0.21 -20.11
CA ILE A 37 18.87 -0.32 -18.72
C ILE A 37 17.98 0.48 -17.78
N ILE A 38 17.60 1.71 -18.16
CA ILE A 38 16.69 2.55 -17.37
C ILE A 38 15.32 1.87 -17.19
N VAL A 39 14.78 1.25 -18.25
CA VAL A 39 13.51 0.51 -18.14
C VAL A 39 13.65 -0.66 -17.18
N ARG A 40 14.74 -1.42 -17.22
CA ARG A 40 14.93 -2.62 -16.40
C ARG A 40 15.25 -2.29 -14.94
N ASP A 41 16.23 -1.43 -14.70
CA ASP A 41 16.78 -1.21 -13.37
C ASP A 41 15.96 -0.20 -12.57
N ALA A 42 15.44 0.83 -13.24
CA ALA A 42 14.64 1.86 -12.56
C ALA A 42 13.13 1.61 -12.69
N ARG A 43 12.59 1.52 -13.91
CA ARG A 43 11.11 1.48 -14.10
C ARG A 43 10.52 0.16 -13.65
N LEU A 44 11.03 -0.96 -14.16
CA LEU A 44 10.50 -2.29 -13.90
C LEU A 44 10.66 -2.67 -12.43
N SER A 45 11.84 -2.50 -11.84
CA SER A 45 12.07 -2.72 -10.40
C SER A 45 11.10 -1.93 -9.52
N ARG A 46 10.90 -0.64 -9.83
CA ARG A 46 9.96 0.24 -9.10
C ARG A 46 8.51 -0.18 -9.30
N THR A 47 8.09 -0.50 -10.51
CA THR A 47 6.73 -0.96 -10.83
C THR A 47 6.40 -2.28 -10.12
N LEU A 48 7.35 -3.22 -10.08
CA LEU A 48 7.20 -4.49 -9.36
C LEU A 48 7.14 -4.29 -7.84
N ALA A 49 8.05 -3.49 -7.28
CA ALA A 49 8.03 -3.15 -5.85
C ALA A 49 6.70 -2.48 -5.46
N GLY A 50 6.22 -1.52 -6.27
CA GLY A 50 4.92 -0.87 -6.14
C GLY A 50 3.76 -1.85 -6.12
N LEU A 51 3.72 -2.76 -7.09
CA LEU A 51 2.66 -3.74 -7.25
C LEU A 51 2.62 -4.72 -6.07
N LEU A 52 3.77 -5.28 -5.68
CA LEU A 52 3.87 -6.20 -4.54
C LEU A 52 3.48 -5.51 -3.22
N ALA A 53 3.96 -4.29 -2.99
CA ALA A 53 3.61 -3.49 -1.82
C ALA A 53 2.10 -3.22 -1.76
N CYS A 54 1.46 -2.91 -2.90
CA CYS A 54 0.02 -2.63 -2.95
C CYS A 54 -0.85 -3.87 -2.75
N VAL A 55 -0.44 -5.03 -3.29
CA VAL A 55 -1.08 -6.31 -3.00
C VAL A 55 -0.97 -6.62 -1.50
N GLY A 56 0.22 -6.44 -0.91
CA GLY A 56 0.45 -6.62 0.52
C GLY A 56 -0.41 -5.68 1.39
N LEU A 57 -0.45 -4.38 1.06
CA LEU A 57 -1.32 -3.42 1.74
C LEU A 57 -2.81 -3.72 1.52
N GLY A 58 -3.20 -4.27 0.38
CA GLY A 58 -4.55 -4.73 0.09
C GLY A 58 -4.95 -5.87 1.03
N ALA A 59 -4.11 -6.89 1.11
CA ALA A 59 -4.30 -8.02 2.02
C ALA A 59 -4.29 -7.58 3.49
N ALA A 60 -3.38 -6.70 3.89
CA ALA A 60 -3.33 -6.15 5.25
C ALA A 60 -4.60 -5.37 5.61
N GLY A 61 -5.10 -4.54 4.68
CA GLY A 61 -6.37 -3.83 4.85
C GLY A 61 -7.57 -4.78 4.96
N ALA A 62 -7.62 -5.80 4.11
CA ALA A 62 -8.66 -6.82 4.14
C ALA A 62 -8.69 -7.60 5.47
N LEU A 63 -7.52 -8.04 5.95
CA LEU A 63 -7.36 -8.68 7.25
C LEU A 63 -7.78 -7.75 8.40
N MET A 64 -7.37 -6.48 8.35
CA MET A 64 -7.70 -5.49 9.36
C MET A 64 -9.22 -5.26 9.45
N GLN A 65 -9.90 -5.12 8.31
CA GLN A 65 -11.36 -4.95 8.27
C GLN A 65 -12.09 -6.19 8.79
N SER A 66 -11.59 -7.39 8.47
CA SER A 66 -12.15 -8.65 8.96
C SER A 66 -11.99 -8.80 10.49
N LEU A 67 -10.79 -8.53 11.03
CA LEU A 67 -10.50 -8.64 12.46
C LEU A 67 -11.28 -7.62 13.29
N THR A 68 -11.38 -6.38 12.81
CA THR A 68 -12.06 -5.29 13.53
C THR A 68 -13.56 -5.25 13.27
N ARG A 69 -14.06 -6.02 12.31
CA ARG A 69 -15.43 -5.94 11.79
C ARG A 69 -15.82 -4.51 11.40
N ASN A 70 -14.85 -3.72 10.96
CA ASN A 70 -15.03 -2.32 10.61
C ASN A 70 -14.49 -2.08 9.19
N PRO A 71 -15.36 -1.78 8.21
CA PRO A 71 -14.95 -1.57 6.82
C PRO A 71 -14.20 -0.25 6.59
N LEU A 72 -14.01 0.56 7.64
CA LEU A 72 -13.16 1.75 7.65
C LEU A 72 -11.79 1.51 8.29
N ALA A 73 -11.55 0.29 8.81
CA ALA A 73 -10.27 -0.02 9.43
C ALA A 73 -9.16 -0.12 8.38
N ASP A 74 -8.04 0.53 8.68
CA ASP A 74 -6.85 0.57 7.84
C ASP A 74 -5.59 0.39 8.71
N PRO A 75 -4.59 -0.39 8.27
CA PRO A 75 -3.35 -0.60 9.01
C PRO A 75 -2.58 0.71 9.28
N GLY A 76 -2.73 1.72 8.41
CA GLY A 76 -2.12 3.03 8.56
C GLY A 76 -2.66 3.82 9.74
N ILE A 77 -3.95 3.67 10.09
CA ILE A 77 -4.56 4.33 11.26
C ILE A 77 -3.91 3.86 12.56
N LEU A 78 -3.50 2.60 12.61
CA LEU A 78 -2.79 2.05 13.76
C LEU A 78 -1.39 2.64 13.95
N GLY A 79 -0.88 3.42 12.99
CA GLY A 79 0.47 3.97 12.99
C GLY A 79 1.54 2.99 12.52
N ILE A 80 1.18 1.83 11.98
CA ILE A 80 2.14 0.80 11.55
C ILE A 80 3.12 1.38 10.53
N ASN A 81 2.62 2.10 9.52
CA ASN A 81 3.44 2.69 8.46
C ASN A 81 4.39 3.76 9.01
N ALA A 82 3.89 4.65 9.88
CA ALA A 82 4.71 5.71 10.49
C ALA A 82 5.86 5.12 11.31
N ARG A 83 5.59 4.04 12.06
CA ARG A 83 6.59 3.36 12.89
C ARG A 83 7.61 2.58 12.07
N ALA A 84 7.18 1.90 11.00
CA ALA A 84 8.08 1.27 10.06
C ALA A 84 9.01 2.30 9.41
N SER A 85 8.48 3.42 8.92
CA SER A 85 9.29 4.50 8.36
C SER A 85 10.27 5.09 9.36
N PHE A 86 9.86 5.33 10.61
CA PHE A 86 10.74 5.84 11.66
C PHE A 86 11.90 4.89 11.94
N ALA A 87 11.64 3.58 12.06
CA ALA A 87 12.68 2.60 12.31
C ALA A 87 13.67 2.50 11.14
N VAL A 88 13.21 2.58 9.88
CA VAL A 88 14.10 2.64 8.71
C VAL A 88 15.01 3.86 8.78
N VAL A 89 14.46 5.05 9.04
CA VAL A 89 15.24 6.29 9.14
C VAL A 89 16.27 6.18 10.28
N LEU A 90 15.89 5.61 11.41
CA LEU A 90 16.80 5.37 12.52
C LEU A 90 17.90 4.35 12.17
N GLY A 91 17.55 3.29 11.44
CA GLY A 91 18.49 2.31 10.91
C GLY A 91 19.54 2.94 10.00
N ILE A 92 19.10 3.79 9.07
CA ILE A 92 19.99 4.55 8.18
C ILE A 92 20.88 5.49 9.00
N ALA A 93 20.28 6.28 9.90
CA ALA A 93 20.98 7.33 10.63
C ALA A 93 21.97 6.82 11.70
N LEU A 94 21.64 5.72 12.39
CA LEU A 94 22.44 5.22 13.52
C LEU A 94 23.32 4.01 13.16
N PHE A 95 22.87 3.18 12.21
CA PHE A 95 23.53 1.92 11.89
C PHE A 95 24.11 1.86 10.46
N GLY A 96 23.95 2.92 9.66
CA GLY A 96 24.45 2.96 8.28
C GLY A 96 23.75 1.92 7.39
N ALA A 97 22.44 1.74 7.59
CA ALA A 97 21.66 0.80 6.79
C ALA A 97 21.57 1.25 5.32
N ASP A 98 22.42 0.69 4.46
CA ASP A 98 22.53 1.09 3.06
C ASP A 98 21.87 0.11 2.07
N SER A 99 21.54 -1.12 2.51
CA SER A 99 20.93 -2.11 1.64
C SER A 99 19.40 -2.17 1.78
N PRO A 100 18.66 -2.52 0.71
CA PRO A 100 17.21 -2.74 0.79
C PRO A 100 16.80 -3.80 1.82
N ALA A 101 17.65 -4.81 2.04
CA ALA A 101 17.42 -5.85 3.03
C ALA A 101 17.45 -5.27 4.46
N ASP A 102 18.38 -4.35 4.73
CA ASP A 102 18.45 -3.66 6.02
C ASP A 102 17.20 -2.81 6.24
N TRP A 103 16.77 -2.06 5.22
CA TRP A 103 15.54 -1.26 5.30
C TRP A 103 14.32 -2.15 5.60
N LEU A 104 14.20 -3.32 4.97
CA LEU A 104 13.14 -4.28 5.31
C LEU A 104 13.24 -4.74 6.77
N GLY A 105 14.44 -5.06 7.26
CA GLY A 105 14.67 -5.50 8.64
C GLY A 105 14.29 -4.43 9.67
N PHE A 106 14.70 -3.19 9.44
CA PHE A 106 14.34 -2.05 10.30
C PHE A 106 12.84 -1.72 10.22
N ALA A 107 12.25 -1.71 9.03
CA ALA A 107 10.80 -1.50 8.88
C ALA A 107 9.99 -2.58 9.62
N PHE A 108 10.40 -3.84 9.50
CA PHE A 108 9.75 -4.97 10.16
C PHE A 108 9.87 -4.86 11.67
N SER A 109 11.08 -4.63 12.19
CA SER A 109 11.29 -4.45 13.62
C SER A 109 10.51 -3.24 14.16
N GLY A 110 10.48 -2.11 13.46
CA GLY A 110 9.65 -0.95 13.82
C GLY A 110 8.15 -1.23 13.82
N ALA A 111 7.66 -1.98 12.83
CA ALA A 111 6.27 -2.41 12.76
C ALA A 111 5.90 -3.35 13.92
N LEU A 112 6.82 -4.23 14.32
CA LEU A 112 6.60 -5.28 15.34
C LEU A 112 6.83 -4.81 16.78
N LEU A 113 7.93 -4.11 17.05
CA LEU A 113 8.34 -3.69 18.41
C LEU A 113 7.29 -2.81 19.09
N LEU A 114 6.48 -2.11 18.29
CA LEU A 114 5.41 -1.23 18.75
C LEU A 114 4.02 -1.81 18.49
N ALA A 115 3.90 -3.02 17.92
CA ALA A 115 2.64 -3.77 17.88
C ALA A 115 2.16 -4.16 19.30
N ARG A 116 3.03 -4.10 20.31
CA ARG A 116 2.64 -4.25 21.73
C ARG A 116 1.62 -3.21 22.19
N SER A 117 1.57 -2.01 21.62
CA SER A 117 0.48 -1.07 21.92
C SER A 117 -0.87 -1.50 21.30
N LEU A 118 -0.85 -2.39 20.30
CA LEU A 118 -2.05 -3.00 19.72
C LEU A 118 -2.65 -4.08 20.65
N ASN A 119 -1.89 -4.64 21.59
CA ASN A 119 -2.49 -5.46 22.67
C ASN A 119 -3.44 -4.64 23.55
N GLY A 120 -3.31 -3.30 23.60
CA GLY A 120 -4.31 -2.45 24.25
C GLY A 120 -5.64 -2.40 23.49
N LEU A 121 -5.63 -2.59 22.17
CA LEU A 121 -6.84 -2.67 21.33
C LEU A 121 -7.49 -4.07 21.34
N SER A 122 -6.78 -5.09 21.81
CA SER A 122 -7.41 -6.39 22.11
C SER A 122 -8.23 -6.36 23.41
N MET A 123 -8.36 -5.22 24.08
CA MET A 123 -9.28 -5.04 25.21
C MET A 123 -10.71 -4.80 24.73
N GLY A 124 -11.23 -5.75 23.96
CA GLY A 124 -12.55 -6.33 24.19
C GLY A 124 -12.36 -7.61 25.01
N GLY A 125 -11.60 -7.53 26.11
CA GLY A 125 -11.18 -8.69 26.92
C GLY A 125 -12.35 -9.53 27.41
N GLU A 126 -13.54 -8.93 27.51
CA GLU A 126 -14.79 -9.59 27.92
C GLU A 126 -15.41 -10.47 26.81
N MET A 127 -15.19 -10.18 25.52
CA MET A 127 -15.65 -11.06 24.44
C MET A 127 -14.66 -12.20 24.13
N ALA A 128 -13.35 -11.97 24.29
CA ALA A 128 -12.33 -12.99 24.02
C ALA A 128 -12.26 -14.08 25.11
N THR A 129 -12.54 -13.74 26.37
CA THR A 129 -12.63 -14.72 27.47
C THR A 129 -13.82 -15.65 27.34
N ALA A 130 -14.93 -15.20 26.74
CA ALA A 130 -16.12 -16.03 26.49
C ALA A 130 -15.97 -17.01 25.31
N LEU A 131 -15.13 -16.70 24.31
CA LEU A 131 -14.94 -17.54 23.10
C LEU A 131 -13.67 -18.43 23.13
N GLY A 132 -12.85 -18.37 24.19
CA GLY A 132 -11.72 -19.27 24.42
C GLY A 132 -10.38 -18.87 23.81
N THR A 133 -9.31 -19.54 24.26
CA THR A 133 -7.89 -19.25 23.96
C THR A 133 -7.51 -19.23 22.48
N ARG A 134 -8.35 -19.79 21.60
CA ARG A 134 -8.12 -19.82 20.14
C ARG A 134 -8.35 -18.46 19.48
N VAL A 135 -9.25 -17.63 20.00
CA VAL A 135 -9.56 -16.30 19.42
C VAL A 135 -8.42 -15.32 19.65
N ALA A 136 -7.81 -15.33 20.84
CA ALA A 136 -6.65 -14.50 21.12
C ALA A 136 -5.46 -14.85 20.21
N ARG A 137 -5.24 -16.14 19.95
CA ARG A 137 -4.19 -16.60 19.02
C ARG A 137 -4.44 -16.15 17.58
N THR A 138 -5.67 -16.30 17.07
CA THR A 138 -5.99 -15.87 15.70
C THR A 138 -5.89 -14.36 15.52
N GLN A 139 -6.31 -13.57 16.51
CA GLN A 139 -6.14 -12.11 16.50
C GLN A 139 -4.67 -11.70 16.51
N LEU A 140 -3.84 -12.33 17.36
CA LEU A 140 -2.40 -12.05 17.42
C LEU A 140 -1.72 -12.37 16.09
N ILE A 141 -1.98 -13.56 15.52
CA ILE A 141 -1.43 -13.96 14.21
C ILE A 141 -1.88 -12.98 13.12
N GLY A 142 -3.15 -12.58 13.13
CA GLY A 142 -3.70 -11.61 12.20
C GLY A 142 -3.03 -10.23 12.29
N LEU A 143 -2.85 -9.71 13.51
CA LEU A 143 -2.14 -8.45 13.76
C LEU A 143 -0.67 -8.51 13.31
N LEU A 144 0.01 -9.63 13.58
CA LEU A 144 1.38 -9.86 13.10
C LEU A 144 1.45 -9.87 11.57
N ALA A 145 0.52 -10.55 10.89
CA ALA A 145 0.45 -10.56 9.44
C ALA A 145 0.20 -9.15 8.87
N ILE A 146 -0.70 -8.37 9.48
CA ILE A 146 -0.97 -6.98 9.08
C ILE A 146 0.28 -6.10 9.24
N ALA A 147 0.98 -6.23 10.37
CA ALA A 147 2.20 -5.49 10.65
C ALA A 147 3.32 -5.84 9.64
N LEU A 148 3.51 -7.13 9.36
CA LEU A 148 4.46 -7.64 8.38
C LEU A 148 4.18 -7.09 6.98
N LEU A 149 2.95 -7.26 6.48
CA LEU A 149 2.56 -6.85 5.14
C LEU A 149 2.66 -5.33 4.96
N SER A 150 2.21 -4.56 5.95
CA SER A 150 2.23 -3.09 5.87
C SER A 150 3.62 -2.52 6.07
N GLY A 151 4.42 -3.11 6.98
CA GLY A 151 5.81 -2.76 7.22
C GLY A 151 6.69 -3.03 5.99
N ALA A 152 6.59 -4.22 5.40
CA ALA A 152 7.33 -4.56 4.18
C ALA A 152 6.95 -3.66 2.99
N ALA A 153 5.66 -3.38 2.81
CA ALA A 153 5.20 -2.45 1.78
C ALA A 153 5.76 -1.03 2.00
N THR A 154 5.79 -0.56 3.25
CA THR A 154 6.36 0.73 3.63
C THR A 154 7.87 0.76 3.43
N ALA A 155 8.58 -0.35 3.68
CA ALA A 155 10.01 -0.45 3.41
C ALA A 155 10.31 -0.35 1.91
N ALA A 156 9.51 -1.03 1.09
CA ALA A 156 9.75 -1.14 -0.35
C ALA A 156 9.42 0.14 -1.13
N VAL A 157 8.36 0.86 -0.75
CA VAL A 157 7.80 1.97 -1.55
C VAL A 157 7.61 3.25 -0.73
N GLY A 158 7.94 3.21 0.56
CA GLY A 158 7.69 4.29 1.49
C GLY A 158 6.23 4.33 1.98
N PRO A 159 5.91 5.27 2.89
CA PRO A 159 4.58 5.42 3.43
C PRO A 159 3.61 5.98 2.37
N ILE A 160 2.55 5.22 2.08
CA ILE A 160 1.50 5.62 1.13
C ILE A 160 0.24 6.00 1.93
N ALA A 161 -0.13 7.28 1.88
CA ALA A 161 -1.30 7.80 2.58
C ALA A 161 -2.57 7.68 1.73
N PHE A 162 -3.73 7.64 2.39
CA PHE A 162 -5.08 7.71 1.81
C PHE A 162 -5.53 6.59 0.87
N VAL A 163 -4.62 5.82 0.26
CA VAL A 163 -4.95 4.68 -0.61
C VAL A 163 -5.79 3.66 0.14
N GLY A 164 -5.39 3.30 1.37
CA GLY A 164 -6.11 2.35 2.21
C GLY A 164 -7.56 2.75 2.51
N LEU A 165 -7.83 4.05 2.60
CA LEU A 165 -9.18 4.59 2.78
C LEU A 165 -9.94 4.71 1.47
N MET A 166 -9.29 5.08 0.37
CA MET A 166 -9.93 5.29 -0.92
C MET A 166 -10.39 3.97 -1.56
N THR A 167 -9.54 2.94 -1.53
CA THR A 167 -9.79 1.68 -2.21
C THR A 167 -11.10 0.96 -1.81
N PRO A 168 -11.44 0.75 -0.52
CA PRO A 168 -12.67 0.04 -0.17
C PRO A 168 -13.94 0.79 -0.58
N HIS A 169 -13.86 2.11 -0.78
CA HIS A 169 -14.98 2.91 -1.28
C HIS A 169 -15.11 2.80 -2.79
N LEU A 170 -14.00 2.79 -3.53
CA LEU A 170 -14.01 2.48 -4.97
C LEU A 170 -14.51 1.06 -5.22
N ALA A 171 -14.06 0.09 -4.43
CA ALA A 171 -14.51 -1.30 -4.53
C ALA A 171 -16.02 -1.41 -4.28
N ARG A 172 -16.55 -0.69 -3.28
CA ARG A 172 -17.99 -0.62 -3.02
C ARG A 172 -18.80 -0.04 -4.18
N TRP A 173 -18.26 0.97 -4.84
CA TRP A 173 -18.93 1.60 -5.96
C TRP A 173 -18.96 0.69 -7.20
N LEU A 174 -17.88 -0.06 -7.44
CA LEU A 174 -17.74 -0.94 -8.60
C LEU A 174 -18.43 -2.30 -8.44
N PHE A 175 -18.32 -2.91 -7.26
CA PHE A 175 -18.75 -4.29 -7.01
C PHE A 175 -19.95 -4.40 -6.06
N GLY A 176 -20.49 -3.27 -5.61
CA GLY A 176 -21.58 -3.23 -4.65
C GLY A 176 -21.13 -3.46 -3.20
N ASN A 177 -22.09 -3.81 -2.33
CA ASN A 177 -21.87 -3.81 -0.88
C ASN A 177 -21.48 -5.19 -0.30
N ASP A 178 -21.25 -6.20 -1.14
CA ASP A 178 -20.81 -7.52 -0.69
C ASP A 178 -19.34 -7.47 -0.23
N HIS A 179 -19.13 -7.82 1.04
CA HIS A 179 -17.82 -7.76 1.68
C HIS A 179 -16.77 -8.62 0.98
N ARG A 180 -17.15 -9.79 0.43
CA ARG A 180 -16.19 -10.68 -0.26
C ARG A 180 -15.61 -10.01 -1.49
N TRP A 181 -16.47 -9.35 -2.27
CA TRP A 181 -16.08 -8.62 -3.46
C TRP A 181 -15.36 -7.32 -3.14
N ILE A 182 -15.67 -6.66 -2.02
CA ILE A 182 -14.92 -5.49 -1.55
C ILE A 182 -13.49 -5.90 -1.18
N LEU A 183 -13.30 -7.00 -0.45
CA LEU A 183 -11.97 -7.48 -0.05
C LEU A 183 -11.13 -7.83 -1.29
N LEU A 184 -11.67 -8.64 -2.22
CA LEU A 184 -10.98 -8.97 -3.47
C LEU A 184 -10.75 -7.75 -4.35
N GLY A 185 -11.75 -6.88 -4.45
CA GLY A 185 -11.66 -5.61 -5.18
C GLY A 185 -10.56 -4.72 -4.62
N THR A 186 -10.35 -4.69 -3.30
CA THR A 186 -9.29 -3.85 -2.72
C THR A 186 -7.88 -4.30 -3.05
N ILE A 187 -7.65 -5.61 -3.16
CA ILE A 187 -6.36 -6.18 -3.54
C ILE A 187 -6.02 -5.80 -4.99
N LEU A 188 -7.03 -5.73 -5.87
CA LEU A 188 -6.84 -5.42 -7.30
C LEU A 188 -6.84 -3.93 -7.62
N ILE A 189 -7.66 -3.13 -6.93
CA ILE A 189 -7.80 -1.69 -7.16
C ILE A 189 -6.56 -0.94 -6.64
N LYS A 190 -5.95 -1.37 -5.53
CA LYS A 190 -4.75 -0.69 -4.97
C LYS A 190 -3.59 -0.60 -5.97
N PRO A 191 -3.13 -1.70 -6.61
CA PRO A 191 -2.09 -1.62 -7.64
C PRO A 191 -2.47 -0.71 -8.81
N CYS A 192 -3.72 -0.78 -9.30
CA CYS A 192 -4.19 0.08 -10.38
C CYS A 192 -4.09 1.57 -9.99
N LEU A 193 -4.53 1.90 -8.79
CA LEU A 193 -4.51 3.27 -8.27
C LEU A 193 -3.08 3.78 -8.08
N LEU A 194 -2.18 2.94 -7.57
CA LEU A 194 -0.78 3.30 -7.39
C LEU A 194 -0.09 3.56 -8.73
N LEU A 195 -0.28 2.68 -9.71
CA LEU A 195 0.30 2.85 -11.04
C LEU A 195 -0.24 4.10 -11.73
N ALA A 196 -1.54 4.35 -11.62
CA ALA A 196 -2.14 5.58 -12.14
C ALA A 196 -1.52 6.83 -11.48
N ALA A 197 -1.32 6.82 -10.17
CA ALA A 197 -0.69 7.92 -9.44
C ALA A 197 0.80 8.11 -9.80
N ASP A 198 1.54 7.02 -10.00
CA ASP A 198 2.94 7.06 -10.47
C ASP A 198 3.05 7.64 -11.88
N ILE A 199 2.21 7.18 -12.82
CA ILE A 199 2.16 7.71 -14.18
C ILE A 199 1.80 9.20 -14.18
N LEU A 200 0.77 9.59 -13.41
CA LEU A 200 0.37 10.99 -13.27
C LEU A 200 1.49 11.85 -12.68
N GLY A 201 2.19 11.36 -11.65
CA GLY A 201 3.31 12.08 -11.04
C GLY A 201 4.44 12.37 -12.03
N ARG A 202 4.75 11.40 -12.90
CA ARG A 202 5.76 11.56 -13.96
C ARG A 202 5.28 12.46 -15.10
N ALA A 203 3.99 12.48 -15.39
CA ALA A 203 3.42 13.31 -16.45
C ALA A 203 3.30 14.79 -16.05
N LEU A 204 3.11 15.08 -14.76
CA LEU A 204 2.88 16.44 -14.26
C LEU A 204 4.16 17.25 -14.05
N VAL A 205 5.25 16.62 -13.59
CA VAL A 205 6.48 17.34 -13.22
C VAL A 205 7.70 16.63 -13.82
N PRO A 206 8.60 17.34 -14.52
CA PRO A 206 9.82 16.77 -15.11
C PRO A 206 10.90 16.35 -14.09
N GLY A 207 10.58 16.30 -12.79
CA GLY A 207 11.41 15.72 -11.73
C GLY A 207 10.52 14.81 -10.88
N GLU A 208 10.83 13.50 -10.88
CA GLU A 208 10.00 12.40 -10.35
C GLU A 208 9.18 12.79 -9.10
N LEU A 209 7.89 13.11 -9.29
CA LEU A 209 7.02 13.42 -8.17
C LEU A 209 6.71 12.15 -7.38
N ARG A 210 6.95 12.17 -6.06
CA ARG A 210 6.68 11.01 -5.20
C ARG A 210 5.21 10.59 -5.29
N VAL A 211 4.98 9.30 -5.53
CA VAL A 211 3.63 8.69 -5.63
C VAL A 211 2.79 8.94 -4.38
N SER A 212 3.42 8.99 -3.20
CA SER A 212 2.72 9.29 -1.94
C SER A 212 2.11 10.68 -1.91
N ILE A 213 2.71 11.66 -2.61
CA ILE A 213 2.18 13.02 -2.74
C ILE A 213 0.96 13.01 -3.66
N VAL A 214 1.08 12.37 -4.83
CA VAL A 214 -0.02 12.28 -5.81
C VAL A 214 -1.23 11.57 -5.20
N THR A 215 -1.00 10.44 -4.53
CA THR A 215 -2.07 9.69 -3.86
C THR A 215 -2.71 10.46 -2.71
N ALA A 216 -1.94 11.28 -1.97
CA ALA A 216 -2.51 12.15 -0.95
C ALA A 216 -3.40 13.25 -1.52
N ILE A 217 -2.97 13.89 -2.61
CA ILE A 217 -3.76 14.91 -3.32
C ILE A 217 -5.06 14.32 -3.88
N LEU A 218 -5.00 13.11 -4.44
CA LEU A 218 -6.18 12.41 -4.96
C LEU A 218 -7.12 11.91 -3.84
N GLY A 219 -6.54 11.42 -2.74
CA GLY A 219 -7.28 10.81 -1.64
C GLY A 219 -8.00 11.81 -0.73
N ALA A 220 -7.43 13.00 -0.52
CA ALA A 220 -8.01 14.01 0.38
C ALA A 220 -9.41 14.49 -0.07
N PRO A 221 -9.67 14.85 -1.34
CA PRO A 221 -11.01 15.19 -1.83
C PRO A 221 -12.03 14.07 -1.61
N MET A 222 -11.62 12.81 -1.82
CA MET A 222 -12.50 11.66 -1.65
C MET A 222 -12.97 11.52 -0.19
N LEU A 223 -12.08 11.74 0.79
CA LEU A 223 -12.46 11.79 2.20
C LEU A 223 -13.43 12.93 2.51
N ILE A 224 -13.18 14.13 1.98
CA ILE A 224 -14.07 15.28 2.16
C ILE A 224 -15.47 14.94 1.66
N VAL A 225 -15.59 14.35 0.47
CA VAL A 225 -16.87 13.92 -0.11
C VAL A 225 -17.55 12.85 0.76
N LEU A 226 -16.81 11.87 1.27
CA LEU A 226 -17.34 10.81 2.12
C LEU A 226 -17.89 11.35 3.44
N VAL A 227 -17.18 12.28 4.09
CA VAL A 227 -17.64 12.92 5.33
C VAL A 227 -18.89 13.76 5.07
N ARG A 228 -18.89 14.57 4.00
CA ARG A 228 -20.05 15.41 3.62
C ARG A 228 -21.31 14.59 3.33
N ARG A 229 -21.19 13.46 2.63
CA ARG A 229 -22.34 12.57 2.34
C ARG A 229 -22.92 11.90 3.58
N LYS A 230 -22.11 11.63 4.61
CA LYS A 230 -22.57 11.02 5.86
C LYS A 230 -23.34 12.02 6.73
N ILE A 231 -22.86 13.26 6.79
CA ILE A 231 -23.53 14.36 7.50
C ILE A 231 -24.92 14.64 6.90
N GLY A 232 -25.06 14.64 5.58
CA GLY A 232 -26.36 14.85 4.91
C GLY A 232 -27.38 13.71 5.08
N ARG A 233 -26.97 12.51 5.51
CA ARG A 233 -27.86 11.37 5.77
C ARG A 233 -28.27 11.22 7.24
N GLY A 234 -27.62 11.94 8.16
CA GLY A 234 -28.00 11.99 9.58
C GLY A 234 -28.88 13.19 9.93
N ALA A 235 -29.28 13.99 8.94
CA ALA A 235 -30.09 15.20 9.08
C ALA A 235 -31.50 15.05 8.47
N VAL A 236 -31.97 13.82 8.27
CA VAL A 236 -33.33 13.49 7.83
C VAL A 236 -33.88 12.38 8.72
#